data_AF-A0A8H5G7Q4-F1
#
_entry.id   AF-A0A8H5G7Q4-F1
#
_cell.length_a   1.000
_cell.length_b   1.000
_cell.length_c   1.000
_cell.angle_alpha   90.00
_cell.angle_beta   90.00
_cell.angle_gamma   90.00
#
_symmetry.space_group_name_H-M   'P 1'
#
loop_
_entity.id
_entity.type
_entity.pdbx_description
1 polymer ?
#
loop_
_entity_poly.entity_id
_entity_poly.type
_entity_poly.pdbx_seq_one_letter_code
_entity_poly.pdbx_strand_id
1 'polypeptide(L)'
;MELGPLNLYLAFLTHTNIQLYTRKQFLQSIVKLPVKVRRFSIGLAFEFQDYFLAFVMLDNVFQQPNWYLPSGPIPFELSIPDPVHMWLTFLNQVTQAIMARVNSPSCQRDQVSAIQVVCDMKIFHGIGIYVGLETFAMAGISPFLTEAEVFDCPSRTARLCLAYWEFVNMSYSPELCCWPPYSSRFRIVEAHERESKLFKNIVSKNTTDVAIGPLEYCGNGRMVKDSHGKLILTVCWYDPGSLSKGLVSQEYRGLSRCVLGLDKIGKKGFKMKKSIKTKNESVIQGILSVSYPIDVVSPSITSPPSKRRRLSADKHLALHSVDDDKPSRQRKQRNRQGM
;
A
#
# COMPACT_ATOMS: atom_id res chain seq x y z
N MET A 1 -8.79 -25.45 31.07
CA MET A 1 -9.97 -24.62 31.35
C MET A 1 -10.72 -24.49 30.04
N GLU A 2 -11.83 -25.20 29.88
CA GLU A 2 -12.72 -25.01 28.73
C GLU A 2 -13.57 -23.77 29.00
N LEU A 3 -13.37 -22.70 28.23
CA LEU A 3 -14.06 -21.43 28.43
C LEU A 3 -15.42 -21.36 27.72
N GLY A 4 -15.86 -22.46 27.09
CA GLY A 4 -17.03 -22.49 26.22
C GLY A 4 -16.84 -21.64 24.95
N PRO A 5 -17.92 -21.35 24.20
CA PRO A 5 -17.85 -20.45 23.06
C PRO A 5 -17.57 -19.02 23.54
N LEU A 6 -16.45 -18.46 23.08
CA LEU A 6 -16.10 -17.07 23.29
C LEU A 6 -16.11 -16.34 21.94
N ASN A 7 -16.61 -15.12 21.95
CA ASN A 7 -16.47 -14.21 20.83
C ASN A 7 -15.23 -13.35 21.07
N LEU A 8 -14.45 -13.15 20.01
CA LEU A 8 -13.31 -12.26 20.03
C LEU A 8 -13.64 -10.99 19.27
N TYR A 9 -13.54 -9.86 19.96
CA TYR A 9 -13.51 -8.55 19.34
C TYR A 9 -12.07 -8.07 19.22
N LEU A 10 -11.69 -7.67 18.01
CA LEU A 10 -10.36 -7.18 17.70
C LEU A 10 -10.43 -6.11 16.63
N ALA A 11 -9.94 -4.92 16.96
CA ALA A 11 -9.83 -3.81 16.02
C ALA A 11 -8.36 -3.62 15.62
N PHE A 12 -8.08 -3.78 14.32
CA PHE A 12 -6.77 -3.51 13.73
C PHE A 12 -6.69 -2.02 13.41
N LEU A 13 -5.78 -1.29 14.06
CA LEU A 13 -5.70 0.17 13.94
C LEU A 13 -4.87 0.58 12.72
N THR A 14 -3.69 -0.01 12.52
CA THR A 14 -2.81 0.29 11.37
C THR A 14 -1.96 -0.92 10.97
N HIS A 15 -1.58 -0.97 9.68
CA HIS A 15 -0.53 -1.85 9.12
C HIS A 15 -0.55 -3.33 9.55
N THR A 16 -1.74 -3.91 9.70
CA THR A 16 -1.88 -5.34 9.95
C THR A 16 -1.93 -6.11 8.64
N ASN A 17 -1.10 -7.15 8.55
CA ASN A 17 -1.16 -8.13 7.47
C ASN A 17 -1.54 -9.49 8.08
N ILE A 18 -2.49 -10.17 7.45
CA ILE A 18 -2.93 -11.50 7.85
C ILE A 18 -2.08 -12.51 7.10
N GLN A 19 -1.30 -13.30 7.82
CA GLN A 19 -0.45 -14.34 7.25
C GLN A 19 -0.83 -15.71 7.79
N LEU A 20 -0.84 -16.70 6.90
CA LEU A 20 -1.03 -18.10 7.25
C LEU A 20 0.33 -18.79 7.25
N TYR A 21 0.69 -19.42 8.37
CA TYR A 21 1.93 -20.18 8.50
C TYR A 21 1.62 -21.63 8.79
N THR A 22 2.37 -22.57 8.22
CA THR A 22 2.34 -23.94 8.74
C THR A 22 2.85 -23.96 10.19
N ARG A 23 2.37 -24.91 11.00
CA ARG A 23 2.84 -25.11 12.38
C ARG A 23 4.37 -25.18 12.46
N LYS A 24 4.99 -25.90 11.53
CA LYS A 24 6.45 -26.02 11.43
C LYS A 24 7.11 -24.66 11.17
N GLN A 25 6.64 -23.89 10.18
CA GLN A 25 7.19 -22.55 9.90
C GLN A 25 7.04 -21.61 11.09
N PHE A 26 5.87 -21.58 11.72
CA PHE A 26 5.61 -20.68 12.83
C PHE A 26 6.53 -20.99 14.02
N LEU A 27 6.55 -22.25 14.47
CA LEU A 27 7.30 -22.67 15.67
C LEU A 27 8.82 -22.74 15.44
N GLN A 28 9.27 -23.11 14.23
CA GLN A 28 10.69 -23.31 13.96
C GLN A 28 11.37 -22.07 13.36
N SER A 29 10.63 -21.22 12.64
CA SER A 29 11.19 -20.05 11.97
C SER A 29 10.72 -18.76 12.63
N ILE A 30 9.41 -18.53 12.72
CA ILE A 30 8.89 -17.21 13.12
C ILE A 30 9.13 -16.93 14.60
N VAL A 31 8.78 -17.86 15.49
CA VAL A 31 8.92 -17.70 16.94
C VAL A 31 10.39 -17.61 17.39
N LYS A 32 11.28 -18.31 16.69
CA LYS A 32 12.71 -18.35 17.04
C LYS A 32 13.49 -17.11 16.58
N LEU A 33 12.95 -16.35 15.62
CA LEU A 33 13.61 -15.15 15.11
C LEU A 33 13.33 -13.93 15.99
N PRO A 34 14.37 -13.24 16.51
CA PRO A 34 14.17 -12.00 17.24
C PRO A 34 13.42 -10.96 16.41
N VAL A 35 12.54 -10.17 17.04
CA VAL A 35 11.75 -9.10 16.38
C VAL A 35 12.61 -8.20 15.51
N LYS A 36 13.83 -7.87 15.95
CA LYS A 36 14.80 -7.06 15.20
C LYS A 36 15.22 -7.68 13.86
N VAL A 37 15.23 -9.00 13.75
CA VAL A 37 15.61 -9.72 12.52
C VAL A 37 14.42 -9.81 11.56
N ARG A 38 13.24 -10.20 12.08
CA ARG A 38 12.02 -10.33 11.27
C ARG A 38 11.41 -8.98 10.86
N ARG A 39 11.66 -7.91 11.63
CA ARG A 39 11.20 -6.52 11.38
C ARG A 39 9.69 -6.33 11.30
N PHE A 40 8.94 -7.30 11.80
CA PHE A 40 7.54 -7.20 12.13
C PHE A 40 7.32 -7.89 13.48
N SER A 41 6.23 -7.54 14.12
CA SER A 41 5.74 -8.16 15.34
C SER A 41 4.52 -9.04 15.03
N ILE A 42 4.25 -10.02 15.88
CA ILE A 42 2.99 -10.78 15.84
C ILE A 42 2.13 -10.17 16.94
N GLY A 43 1.05 -9.49 16.58
CA GLY A 43 0.12 -8.95 17.57
C GLY A 43 -0.80 -10.03 18.13
N LEU A 44 -1.33 -10.86 17.24
CA LEU A 44 -2.18 -11.99 17.57
C LEU A 44 -1.86 -13.15 16.63
N ALA A 45 -1.93 -14.38 17.13
CA ALA A 45 -1.94 -15.57 16.28
C ALA A 45 -2.93 -16.59 16.85
N PHE A 46 -3.79 -17.12 15.98
CA PHE A 46 -4.63 -18.26 16.31
C PHE A 46 -3.92 -19.54 15.92
N GLU A 47 -3.83 -20.46 16.86
CA GLU A 47 -3.28 -21.79 16.65
C GLU A 47 -4.38 -22.76 16.22
N PHE A 48 -4.19 -23.40 15.08
CA PHE A 48 -5.00 -24.52 14.61
C PHE A 48 -4.14 -25.79 14.59
N GLN A 49 -4.74 -26.93 14.22
CA GLN A 49 -4.04 -28.22 14.20
C GLN A 49 -2.76 -28.16 13.35
N ASP A 50 -2.84 -27.68 12.11
CA ASP A 50 -1.72 -27.72 11.15
C ASP A 50 -1.12 -26.35 10.82
N TYR A 51 -1.78 -25.26 11.20
CA TYR A 51 -1.39 -23.90 10.82
C TYR A 51 -1.63 -22.87 11.92
N PHE A 52 -1.02 -21.71 11.75
CA PHE A 52 -1.25 -20.50 12.52
C PHE A 52 -1.81 -19.41 11.60
N LEU A 53 -2.91 -18.79 12.00
CA LEU A 53 -3.40 -17.55 11.39
C LEU A 53 -2.86 -16.38 12.21
N ALA A 54 -1.84 -15.70 11.69
CA ALA A 54 -1.12 -14.65 12.39
C ALA A 54 -1.44 -13.27 11.83
N PHE A 55 -1.66 -12.33 12.74
CA PHE A 55 -1.85 -10.92 12.47
C PHE A 55 -0.53 -10.22 12.74
N VAL A 56 0.24 -10.02 11.67
CA VAL A 56 1.58 -9.41 11.74
C VAL A 56 1.48 -7.91 11.55
N MET A 57 2.24 -7.16 12.33
CA MET A 57 2.19 -5.70 12.37
C MET A 57 3.61 -5.12 12.44
N LEU A 58 3.76 -3.86 12.02
CA LEU A 58 5.04 -3.16 12.13
C LEU A 58 5.26 -2.55 13.52
N ASP A 59 4.21 -2.04 14.14
CA ASP A 59 4.25 -1.12 15.28
C ASP A 59 3.52 -1.64 16.54
N ASN A 60 2.92 -2.84 16.48
CA ASN A 60 2.12 -3.42 17.57
C ASN A 60 0.93 -2.54 18.02
N VAL A 61 0.41 -1.69 17.14
CA VAL A 61 -0.71 -0.82 17.45
C VAL A 61 -2.01 -1.54 17.09
N PHE A 62 -2.59 -2.24 18.07
CA PHE A 62 -3.94 -2.80 17.99
C PHE A 62 -4.69 -2.53 19.28
N GLN A 63 -6.01 -2.41 19.20
CA GLN A 63 -6.81 -2.40 20.42
C GLN A 63 -6.69 -3.77 21.10
N GLN A 64 -6.63 -3.76 22.43
CA GLN A 64 -6.48 -4.97 23.22
C GLN A 64 -7.58 -5.99 22.83
N PRO A 65 -7.21 -7.25 22.54
CA PRO A 65 -8.17 -8.27 22.16
C PRO A 65 -9.13 -8.51 23.32
N ASN A 66 -10.42 -8.31 23.06
CA ASN A 66 -11.46 -8.44 24.06
C ASN A 66 -12.25 -9.72 23.80
N TRP A 67 -12.21 -10.63 24.76
CA TRP A 67 -13.02 -11.85 24.74
C TRP A 67 -14.29 -11.60 25.52
N TYR A 68 -15.43 -11.95 24.94
CA TYR A 68 -16.72 -11.81 25.59
C TYR A 68 -17.54 -13.08 25.48
N LEU A 69 -18.30 -13.34 26.55
CA LEU A 69 -19.31 -14.39 26.55
C LEU A 69 -20.46 -13.98 25.63
N PRO A 70 -21.09 -14.92 24.91
CA PRO A 70 -22.27 -14.63 24.09
C PRO A 70 -23.42 -13.96 24.86
N SER A 71 -23.51 -14.17 26.18
CA SER A 71 -24.50 -13.57 27.07
C SER A 71 -24.02 -12.33 27.84
N GLY A 72 -22.80 -11.85 27.59
CA GLY A 72 -22.22 -10.71 28.29
C GLY A 72 -22.75 -9.35 27.82
N PRO A 73 -22.49 -8.27 28.58
CA PRO A 73 -22.79 -6.92 28.13
C PRO A 73 -22.04 -6.65 26.83
N ILE A 74 -22.82 -6.21 25.85
CA ILE A 74 -22.40 -5.89 24.50
C ILE A 74 -21.38 -4.72 24.57
N PRO A 75 -20.13 -4.87 24.05
CA PRO A 75 -19.17 -3.76 23.96
C PRO A 75 -19.79 -2.46 23.41
N PHE A 76 -19.29 -1.31 23.84
CA PHE A 76 -19.81 0.00 23.39
C PHE A 76 -19.83 0.12 21.86
N GLU A 77 -18.86 -0.51 21.18
CA GLU A 77 -18.74 -0.56 19.73
C GLU A 77 -19.96 -1.22 19.05
N LEU A 78 -20.68 -2.09 19.77
CA LEU A 78 -21.93 -2.71 19.32
C LEU A 78 -23.18 -1.90 19.75
N SER A 79 -23.02 -0.80 20.49
CA SER A 79 -24.10 0.19 20.74
C SER A 79 -24.21 1.24 19.63
N ILE A 80 -23.22 1.27 18.74
CA ILE A 80 -23.21 2.14 17.57
C ILE A 80 -24.22 1.57 16.57
N PRO A 81 -25.21 2.37 16.11
CA PRO A 81 -26.24 1.87 15.21
C PRO A 81 -25.57 1.45 13.91
N ASP A 82 -25.87 0.22 13.48
CA ASP A 82 -25.45 -0.27 12.18
C ASP A 82 -26.03 0.66 11.10
N PRO A 83 -25.20 1.35 10.30
CA PRO A 83 -25.70 2.30 9.31
C PRO A 83 -26.59 1.61 8.26
N VAL A 84 -26.37 0.32 7.97
CA VAL A 84 -27.13 -0.44 6.98
C VAL A 84 -28.51 -0.81 7.50
N HIS A 85 -28.57 -1.41 8.69
CA HIS A 85 -29.82 -1.93 9.25
C HIS A 85 -30.60 -0.89 10.08
N MET A 86 -29.93 0.15 10.58
CA MET A 86 -30.50 1.17 11.47
C MET A 86 -30.26 2.59 10.93
N TRP A 87 -30.43 2.77 9.62
CA TRP A 87 -30.10 4.00 8.90
C TRP A 87 -30.65 5.29 9.53
N LEU A 88 -31.94 5.30 9.91
CA LEU A 88 -32.55 6.49 10.53
C LEU A 88 -31.92 6.81 11.90
N THR A 89 -31.64 5.79 12.70
CA THR A 89 -30.97 5.95 14.01
C THR A 89 -29.55 6.49 13.82
N PHE A 90 -28.82 5.96 12.83
CA PHE A 90 -27.51 6.47 12.44
C PHE A 90 -27.59 7.95 12.04
N LEU A 91 -28.48 8.34 11.12
CA LEU A 91 -28.62 9.74 10.70
C LEU A 91 -28.98 10.68 11.86
N ASN A 92 -29.85 10.24 12.76
CA ASN A 92 -30.22 11.00 13.95
C ASN A 92 -29.01 11.23 14.87
N GLN A 93 -28.21 10.19 15.11
CA GLN A 93 -27.02 10.33 15.94
C GLN A 93 -25.92 11.16 15.25
N VAL A 94 -25.77 11.09 13.91
CA VAL A 94 -24.84 11.97 13.17
C VAL A 94 -25.25 13.42 13.34
N THR A 95 -26.54 13.71 13.19
CA THR A 95 -27.10 15.05 13.39
C THR A 95 -26.86 15.54 14.81
N GLN A 96 -27.14 14.71 15.82
CA GLN A 96 -26.88 15.05 17.23
C GLN A 96 -25.39 15.33 17.49
N ALA A 97 -24.50 14.52 16.92
CA ALA A 97 -23.06 14.71 17.07
C ALA A 97 -22.57 16.01 16.41
N ILE A 98 -23.06 16.33 15.21
CA ILE A 98 -22.78 17.61 14.54
C ILE A 98 -23.28 18.77 15.39
N MET A 99 -24.53 18.73 15.86
CA MET A 99 -25.12 19.79 16.69
C MET A 99 -24.38 19.96 18.01
N ALA A 100 -23.93 18.87 18.64
CA ALA A 100 -23.12 18.94 19.86
C ALA A 100 -21.78 19.64 19.61
N ARG A 101 -21.18 19.45 18.43
CA ARG A 101 -19.94 20.15 18.03
C ARG A 101 -20.20 21.61 17.71
N VAL A 102 -21.26 21.93 16.95
CA VAL A 102 -21.68 23.31 16.64
C VAL A 102 -21.89 24.12 17.91
N ASN A 103 -22.53 23.53 18.93
CA ASN A 103 -22.83 24.19 20.19
C ASN A 103 -21.65 24.20 21.19
N SER A 104 -20.53 23.56 20.87
CA SER A 104 -19.38 23.51 21.76
C SER A 104 -18.53 24.78 21.61
N PRO A 105 -18.32 25.56 22.69
CA PRO A 105 -17.60 26.83 22.63
C PRO A 105 -16.12 26.68 22.27
N SER A 106 -15.55 25.48 22.39
CA SER A 106 -14.16 25.18 22.05
C SER A 106 -13.98 24.64 20.63
N CYS A 107 -15.04 24.53 19.83
CA CYS A 107 -14.99 23.90 18.52
C CYS A 107 -14.45 24.85 17.45
N GLN A 108 -13.27 24.57 16.90
CA GLN A 108 -12.63 25.35 15.83
C GLN A 108 -12.99 24.79 14.45
N ARG A 109 -14.28 24.82 14.10
CA ARG A 109 -14.82 24.12 12.91
C ARG A 109 -14.25 24.62 11.58
N ASP A 110 -13.80 25.87 11.52
CA ASP A 110 -13.15 26.46 10.34
C ASP A 110 -11.66 26.12 10.22
N GLN A 111 -11.07 25.43 11.21
CA GLN A 111 -9.65 25.12 11.26
C GLN A 111 -9.35 23.61 11.26
N VAL A 112 -10.34 22.78 11.58
CA VAL A 112 -10.19 21.32 11.60
C VAL A 112 -10.69 20.74 10.28
N SER A 113 -9.94 19.81 9.69
CA SER A 113 -10.37 19.12 8.47
C SER A 113 -11.55 18.20 8.75
N ALA A 114 -12.52 18.15 7.84
CA ALA A 114 -13.70 17.30 7.99
C ALA A 114 -13.34 15.82 8.09
N ILE A 115 -12.31 15.36 7.36
CA ILE A 115 -11.85 13.97 7.43
C ILE A 115 -11.32 13.60 8.81
N GLN A 116 -10.61 14.51 9.49
CA GLN A 116 -10.15 14.29 10.86
C GLN A 116 -11.34 14.16 11.79
N VAL A 117 -12.33 15.05 11.65
CA VAL A 117 -13.57 14.99 12.45
C VAL A 117 -14.31 13.68 12.25
N VAL A 118 -14.44 13.21 11.00
CA VAL A 118 -15.07 11.91 10.70
C VAL A 118 -14.31 10.76 11.36
N CYS A 119 -12.98 10.74 11.30
CA CYS A 119 -12.17 9.70 11.95
C CYS A 119 -12.30 9.72 13.48
N ASP A 120 -12.51 10.89 14.08
CA ASP A 120 -12.64 11.05 15.54
C ASP A 120 -14.08 10.83 16.04
N MET A 121 -15.06 10.96 15.15
CA MET A 121 -16.48 10.78 15.48
C MET A 121 -16.80 9.30 15.65
N LYS A 122 -17.11 8.90 16.89
CA LYS A 122 -17.46 7.52 17.25
C LYS A 122 -18.56 6.91 16.37
N ILE A 123 -19.50 7.71 15.87
CA ILE A 123 -20.58 7.23 15.01
C ILE A 123 -20.10 6.72 13.65
N PHE A 124 -18.99 7.22 13.14
CA PHE A 124 -18.33 6.70 11.94
C PHE A 124 -17.34 5.60 12.33
N HIS A 125 -17.83 4.59 13.04
CA HIS A 125 -17.01 3.49 13.55
C HIS A 125 -16.28 2.77 12.41
N GLY A 126 -15.01 2.43 12.65
CA GLY A 126 -14.16 1.76 11.66
C GLY A 126 -13.59 2.67 10.57
N ILE A 127 -13.94 3.96 10.53
CA ILE A 127 -13.29 4.90 9.60
C ILE A 127 -11.93 5.33 10.14
N GLY A 128 -10.87 4.75 9.59
CA GLY A 128 -9.52 5.31 9.65
C GLY A 128 -9.24 6.27 8.48
N ILE A 129 -8.05 6.87 8.43
CA ILE A 129 -7.71 7.88 7.40
C ILE A 129 -7.91 7.38 5.96
N TYR A 130 -7.57 6.11 5.67
CA TYR A 130 -7.71 5.53 4.33
C TYR A 130 -9.17 5.33 3.94
N VAL A 131 -9.96 4.74 4.85
CA VAL A 131 -11.41 4.58 4.66
C VAL A 131 -12.09 5.96 4.55
N GLY A 132 -11.62 6.94 5.32
CA GLY A 132 -12.07 8.32 5.25
C GLY A 132 -11.82 8.91 3.87
N LEU A 133 -10.62 8.75 3.30
CA LEU A 133 -10.30 9.24 1.96
C LEU A 133 -11.21 8.61 0.89
N GLU A 134 -11.40 7.29 0.93
CA GLU A 134 -12.32 6.60 0.01
C GLU A 134 -13.76 7.08 0.17
N THR A 135 -14.24 7.22 1.41
CA THR A 135 -15.60 7.70 1.69
C THR A 135 -15.82 9.13 1.19
N PHE A 136 -14.84 10.03 1.37
CA PHE A 136 -14.90 11.39 0.83
C PHE A 136 -14.86 11.41 -0.70
N ALA A 137 -14.05 10.55 -1.32
CA ALA A 137 -14.00 10.40 -2.77
C ALA A 137 -15.34 9.91 -3.33
N MET A 138 -15.94 8.87 -2.73
CA MET A 138 -17.27 8.35 -3.06
C MET A 138 -18.36 9.43 -2.93
N ALA A 139 -18.27 10.28 -1.89
CA ALA A 139 -19.21 11.39 -1.69
C ALA A 139 -19.03 12.53 -2.71
N GLY A 140 -17.91 12.56 -3.47
CA GLY A 140 -17.53 13.68 -4.31
C GLY A 140 -17.25 14.94 -3.48
N ILE A 141 -16.53 14.77 -2.36
CA ILE A 141 -16.20 15.83 -1.40
C ILE A 141 -14.67 15.84 -1.23
N SER A 142 -14.04 17.01 -1.32
CA SER A 142 -12.60 17.11 -1.07
C SER A 142 -12.29 16.82 0.41
N PRO A 143 -11.33 15.95 0.73
CA PRO A 143 -10.95 15.64 2.12
C PRO A 143 -10.22 16.81 2.81
N PHE A 144 -9.85 17.85 2.04
CA PHE A 144 -9.20 19.06 2.55
C PHE A 144 -10.18 20.15 2.99
N LEU A 145 -11.48 19.93 2.83
CA LEU A 145 -12.48 20.85 3.35
C LEU A 145 -12.48 20.81 4.88
N THR A 146 -12.79 21.96 5.46
CA THR A 146 -12.98 22.13 6.90
C THR A 146 -14.27 21.46 7.38
N GLU A 147 -14.37 21.24 8.68
CA GLU A 147 -15.58 20.73 9.32
C GLU A 147 -16.81 21.58 8.96
N ALA A 148 -16.70 22.91 9.06
CA ALA A 148 -17.79 23.82 8.74
C ALA A 148 -18.23 23.70 7.27
N GLU A 149 -17.29 23.69 6.32
CA GLU A 149 -17.60 23.59 4.90
C GLU A 149 -18.35 22.30 4.52
N VAL A 150 -18.13 21.20 5.23
CA VAL A 150 -18.82 19.93 4.99
C VAL A 150 -20.13 19.87 5.75
N PHE A 151 -20.12 20.13 7.06
CA PHE A 151 -21.25 19.87 7.94
C PHE A 151 -22.29 21.00 7.99
N ASP A 152 -21.94 22.23 7.61
CA ASP A 152 -22.92 23.33 7.49
C ASP A 152 -23.63 23.33 6.12
N CYS A 153 -23.20 22.45 5.21
CA CYS A 153 -23.87 22.19 3.95
C CYS A 153 -24.67 20.88 4.03
N PRO A 154 -26.02 20.93 4.12
CA PRO A 154 -26.83 19.72 4.25
C PRO A 154 -26.62 18.71 3.12
N SER A 155 -26.41 19.19 1.89
CA SER A 155 -26.14 18.34 0.72
C SER A 155 -24.81 17.59 0.82
N ARG A 156 -23.74 18.23 1.32
CA ARG A 156 -22.44 17.56 1.52
C ARG A 156 -22.53 16.55 2.64
N THR A 157 -23.16 16.91 3.75
CA THR A 157 -23.40 15.99 4.89
C THR A 157 -24.18 14.75 4.45
N ALA A 158 -25.28 14.94 3.72
CA ALA A 158 -26.11 13.83 3.23
C ALA A 158 -25.32 12.90 2.29
N ARG A 159 -24.53 13.45 1.36
CA ARG A 159 -23.67 12.66 0.47
C ARG A 159 -22.59 11.89 1.23
N LEU A 160 -21.99 12.50 2.24
CA LEU A 160 -20.98 11.85 3.08
C LEU A 160 -21.60 10.67 3.86
N CYS A 161 -22.77 10.87 4.48
CA CYS A 161 -23.48 9.79 5.16
C CYS A 161 -23.83 8.65 4.18
N LEU A 162 -24.34 8.97 3.00
CA LEU A 162 -24.70 7.98 1.98
C LEU A 162 -23.47 7.22 1.47
N ALA A 163 -22.35 7.91 1.27
CA ALA A 163 -21.10 7.28 0.88
C ALA A 163 -20.58 6.31 1.96
N TYR A 164 -20.69 6.69 3.23
CA TYR A 164 -20.35 5.79 4.34
C TYR A 164 -21.28 4.57 4.40
N TRP A 165 -22.59 4.79 4.24
CA TRP A 165 -23.57 3.71 4.15
C TRP A 165 -23.20 2.73 3.02
N GLU A 166 -22.91 3.25 1.83
CA GLU A 166 -22.53 2.43 0.68
C GLU A 166 -21.25 1.63 0.97
N PHE A 167 -20.23 2.29 1.54
CA PHE A 167 -18.97 1.63 1.91
C PHE A 167 -19.20 0.47 2.89
N VAL A 168 -20.03 0.68 3.92
CA VAL A 168 -20.37 -0.37 4.89
C VAL A 168 -21.27 -1.44 4.24
N ASN A 169 -22.25 -1.06 3.44
CA ASN A 169 -23.14 -1.99 2.74
C ASN A 169 -22.38 -2.90 1.78
N MET A 170 -21.34 -2.39 1.12
CA MET A 170 -20.42 -3.22 0.33
C MET A 170 -19.77 -4.31 1.18
N SER A 171 -19.37 -4.02 2.43
CA SER A 171 -18.82 -5.04 3.34
C SER A 171 -19.85 -6.12 3.75
N TYR A 172 -21.14 -5.79 3.74
CA TYR A 172 -22.23 -6.75 3.99
C TYR A 172 -22.55 -7.61 2.77
N SER A 173 -22.20 -7.15 1.57
CA SER A 173 -22.47 -7.92 0.36
C SER A 173 -21.85 -9.30 0.52
N PRO A 174 -22.65 -10.39 0.45
CA PRO A 174 -22.11 -11.72 0.56
C PRO A 174 -21.00 -11.92 -0.48
N GLU A 175 -21.08 -11.27 -1.65
CA GLU A 175 -20.06 -11.28 -2.71
C GLU A 175 -18.69 -10.72 -2.30
N LEU A 176 -18.61 -9.94 -1.22
CA LEU A 176 -17.38 -9.39 -0.63
C LEU A 176 -16.99 -10.10 0.68
N CYS A 177 -17.96 -10.56 1.47
CA CYS A 177 -17.73 -11.48 2.59
C CYS A 177 -17.19 -12.85 2.10
N CYS A 178 -17.54 -13.24 0.88
CA CYS A 178 -16.78 -14.19 0.09
C CYS A 178 -15.98 -13.42 -0.94
N TRP A 179 -14.87 -12.80 -0.51
CA TRP A 179 -13.79 -12.51 -1.43
C TRP A 179 -13.02 -13.81 -1.68
N PRO A 180 -13.19 -14.46 -2.84
CA PRO A 180 -14.29 -14.50 -3.82
C PRO A 180 -15.32 -15.63 -3.54
N PRO A 181 -16.49 -15.60 -4.20
CA PRO A 181 -17.55 -16.59 -4.03
C PRO A 181 -17.09 -17.98 -4.41
N TYR A 182 -17.17 -18.89 -3.43
CA TYR A 182 -17.19 -20.33 -3.65
C TYR A 182 -18.43 -20.65 -4.52
N SER A 183 -18.29 -20.67 -5.84
CA SER A 183 -18.93 -21.69 -6.72
C SER A 183 -18.82 -21.47 -8.23
N SER A 184 -18.28 -20.37 -8.80
CA SER A 184 -18.17 -20.32 -10.29
C SER A 184 -17.10 -19.44 -10.94
N ARG A 185 -16.37 -18.57 -10.23
CA ARG A 185 -15.36 -17.68 -10.87
C ARG A 185 -13.91 -17.95 -10.52
N PHE A 186 -13.65 -18.93 -9.67
CA PHE A 186 -12.33 -19.50 -9.59
C PHE A 186 -12.16 -20.55 -10.68
N ARG A 187 -11.71 -20.07 -11.85
CA ARG A 187 -11.06 -20.98 -12.79
C ARG A 187 -9.73 -21.39 -12.17
N ILE A 188 -9.40 -22.68 -12.18
CA ILE A 188 -8.02 -23.11 -11.97
C ILE A 188 -7.20 -22.36 -13.01
N VAL A 189 -6.41 -21.40 -12.54
CA VAL A 189 -5.49 -20.67 -13.39
C VAL A 189 -4.42 -21.68 -13.78
N GLU A 190 -4.53 -22.16 -15.02
CA GLU A 190 -3.58 -23.09 -15.60
C GLU A 190 -2.18 -22.51 -15.51
N ALA A 191 -1.16 -23.39 -15.50
CA ALA A 191 0.22 -23.00 -15.27
C ALA A 191 0.65 -21.81 -16.17
N HIS A 192 0.25 -21.82 -17.44
CA HIS A 192 0.56 -20.76 -18.39
C HIS A 192 -0.12 -19.41 -18.06
N GLU A 193 -1.38 -19.42 -17.63
CA GLU A 193 -2.11 -18.20 -17.27
C GLU A 193 -1.56 -17.64 -15.95
N ARG A 194 -1.15 -18.53 -15.02
CA ARG A 194 -0.54 -18.16 -13.74
C ARG A 194 0.80 -17.50 -13.97
N GLU A 195 1.63 -18.11 -14.81
CA GLU A 195 2.87 -17.51 -15.28
C GLU A 195 2.61 -16.13 -15.89
N SER A 196 1.59 -15.99 -16.75
CA SER A 196 1.28 -14.72 -17.41
C SER A 196 0.88 -13.59 -16.46
N LYS A 197 0.34 -13.94 -15.28
CA LYS A 197 -0.07 -13.01 -14.21
C LYS A 197 1.00 -12.83 -13.14
N LEU A 198 2.15 -13.50 -13.25
CA LEU A 198 3.29 -13.21 -12.38
C LEU A 198 3.73 -11.76 -12.60
N PHE A 199 4.13 -11.09 -11.52
CA PHE A 199 4.67 -9.74 -11.54
C PHE A 199 5.78 -9.57 -12.60
N LYS A 200 6.68 -10.56 -12.71
CA LYS A 200 7.73 -10.60 -13.74
C LYS A 200 7.16 -10.46 -15.15
N ASN A 201 6.03 -11.09 -15.45
CA ASN A 201 5.43 -11.10 -16.78
C ASN A 201 4.54 -9.89 -17.03
N ILE A 202 3.90 -9.33 -16.00
CA ILE A 202 3.22 -8.03 -16.08
C ILE A 202 4.25 -6.93 -16.40
N VAL A 203 5.34 -6.86 -15.63
CA VAL A 203 6.39 -5.85 -15.81
C VAL A 203 7.18 -6.05 -17.12
N SER A 204 7.46 -7.28 -17.54
CA SER A 204 8.26 -7.54 -18.75
C SER A 204 7.49 -7.41 -20.06
N LYS A 205 6.15 -7.42 -20.05
CA LYS A 205 5.32 -7.30 -21.26
C LYS A 205 5.17 -5.87 -21.79
N ASN A 206 5.87 -4.87 -21.22
CA ASN A 206 5.70 -3.45 -21.55
C ASN A 206 4.22 -2.99 -21.50
N THR A 207 3.38 -3.68 -20.74
CA THR A 207 2.07 -3.15 -20.39
C THR A 207 2.36 -1.96 -19.49
N THR A 208 1.85 -0.78 -19.83
CA THR A 208 1.86 0.39 -18.92
C THR A 208 1.03 0.15 -17.65
N ASP A 209 0.43 -1.04 -17.54
CA ASP A 209 -0.34 -1.51 -16.40
C ASP A 209 0.57 -1.71 -15.19
N VAL A 210 0.32 -0.88 -14.17
CA VAL A 210 0.79 -1.11 -12.80
C VAL A 210 -0.28 -1.92 -12.08
N ALA A 211 0.07 -3.12 -11.63
CA ALA A 211 -0.68 -3.75 -10.56
C ALA A 211 -0.34 -2.97 -9.29
N ILE A 212 -1.36 -2.41 -8.61
CA ILE A 212 -1.22 -1.84 -7.27
C ILE A 212 -1.89 -2.78 -6.26
N GLY A 213 -1.12 -3.70 -5.70
CA GLY A 213 -1.59 -4.67 -4.71
C GLY A 213 -1.46 -4.18 -3.26
N PRO A 214 -2.12 -4.83 -2.28
CA PRO A 214 -2.00 -4.50 -0.86
C PRO A 214 -0.56 -4.58 -0.29
N LEU A 215 0.32 -5.34 -0.96
CA LEU A 215 1.76 -5.39 -0.62
C LEU A 215 2.50 -4.09 -0.98
N GLU A 216 1.93 -3.26 -1.84
CA GLU A 216 2.47 -1.96 -2.24
C GLU A 216 2.04 -0.83 -1.30
N TYR A 217 1.16 -1.11 -0.33
CA TYR A 217 0.98 -0.26 0.84
C TYR A 217 2.18 -0.32 1.81
N CYS A 218 3.09 -1.28 1.64
CA CYS A 218 4.45 -1.23 2.21
C CYS A 218 5.47 -0.60 1.23
N GLY A 219 4.97 0.18 0.26
CA GLY A 219 5.64 0.75 -0.90
C GLY A 219 6.85 1.62 -0.61
N ASN A 220 7.96 0.97 -0.28
CA ASN A 220 9.29 1.53 -0.43
C ASN A 220 9.99 0.79 -1.58
N GLY A 221 9.36 0.82 -2.76
CA GLY A 221 10.00 0.38 -3.99
C GLY A 221 11.31 1.15 -4.17
N ARG A 222 12.45 0.47 -4.15
CA ARG A 222 13.77 1.12 -4.24
C ARG A 222 14.51 0.69 -5.48
N MET A 223 15.02 1.69 -6.20
CA MET A 223 15.92 1.47 -7.33
C MET A 223 17.33 1.14 -6.84
N VAL A 224 17.80 -0.06 -7.14
CA VAL A 224 19.17 -0.53 -6.86
C VAL A 224 19.94 -0.60 -8.17
N LYS A 225 21.20 -0.15 -8.18
CA LYS A 225 22.09 -0.32 -9.35
C LYS A 225 22.81 -1.65 -9.25
N ASP A 226 22.79 -2.45 -10.31
CA ASP A 226 23.60 -3.65 -10.39
C ASP A 226 25.09 -3.35 -10.63
N SER A 227 25.91 -4.40 -10.72
CA SER A 227 27.36 -4.29 -11.01
C SER A 227 27.66 -3.66 -12.36
N HIS A 228 26.70 -3.63 -13.29
CA HIS A 228 26.80 -3.01 -14.62
C HIS A 228 26.14 -1.63 -14.67
N GLY A 229 25.64 -1.11 -13.54
CA GLY A 229 24.98 0.19 -13.43
C GLY A 229 23.51 0.20 -13.86
N LYS A 230 22.92 -0.95 -14.21
CA LYS A 230 21.50 -1.06 -14.56
C LYS A 230 20.64 -0.91 -13.31
N LEU A 231 19.59 -0.11 -13.40
CA LEU A 231 18.64 0.06 -12.31
C LEU A 231 17.65 -1.12 -12.25
N ILE A 232 17.46 -1.65 -11.05
CA ILE A 232 16.54 -2.73 -10.71
C ILE A 232 15.59 -2.20 -9.64
N LEU A 233 14.28 -2.29 -9.87
CA LEU A 233 13.26 -1.95 -8.88
C LEU A 233 13.11 -3.12 -7.90
N THR A 234 13.29 -2.84 -6.61
CA THR A 234 13.09 -3.80 -5.52
C THR A 234 11.82 -3.46 -4.77
N VAL A 235 10.88 -4.40 -4.69
CA VAL A 235 9.51 -4.12 -4.23
C VAL A 235 9.42 -4.07 -2.69
N CYS A 236 10.37 -4.67 -1.97
CA CYS A 236 10.45 -4.61 -0.51
C CYS A 236 11.88 -4.82 0.00
N TRP A 237 12.29 -4.05 1.01
CA TRP A 237 13.58 -4.21 1.70
C TRP A 237 13.81 -5.62 2.28
N TYR A 238 12.73 -6.35 2.58
CA TYR A 238 12.74 -7.63 3.29
C TYR A 238 12.24 -8.79 2.44
N ASP A 239 12.20 -8.62 1.13
CA ASP A 239 12.06 -9.75 0.22
C ASP A 239 13.46 -10.18 -0.24
N PRO A 240 14.14 -11.08 0.51
CA PRO A 240 15.46 -11.56 0.17
C PRO A 240 15.47 -12.46 -1.08
N GLY A 241 14.31 -12.73 -1.68
CA GLY A 241 14.18 -13.44 -2.95
C GLY A 241 14.33 -12.56 -4.19
N SER A 242 14.20 -11.23 -4.05
CA SER A 242 14.15 -10.31 -5.20
C SER A 242 15.52 -9.83 -5.73
N LEU A 243 16.60 -10.02 -4.94
CA LEU A 243 17.95 -9.56 -5.27
C LEU A 243 18.97 -10.70 -5.25
N SER A 244 19.99 -10.63 -6.12
CA SER A 244 21.11 -11.57 -6.05
C SER A 244 21.91 -11.37 -4.75
N LYS A 245 22.57 -12.44 -4.26
CA LYS A 245 23.38 -12.40 -3.02
C LYS A 245 24.39 -11.25 -3.01
N GLY A 246 24.98 -10.95 -4.17
CA GLY A 246 25.91 -9.84 -4.35
C GLY A 246 25.24 -8.48 -4.15
N LEU A 247 24.03 -8.28 -4.70
CA LEU A 247 23.28 -7.03 -4.59
C LEU A 247 22.76 -6.80 -3.16
N VAL A 248 22.27 -7.84 -2.49
CA VAL A 248 21.89 -7.76 -1.06
C VAL A 248 23.08 -7.30 -0.22
N SER A 249 24.25 -7.88 -0.47
CA SER A 249 25.48 -7.54 0.25
C SER A 249 25.92 -6.10 -0.02
N GLN A 250 25.86 -5.66 -1.28
CA GLN A 250 26.23 -4.30 -1.69
C GLN A 250 25.29 -3.26 -1.09
N GLU A 251 23.98 -3.50 -1.14
CA GLU A 251 22.96 -2.60 -0.65
C GLU A 251 23.06 -2.42 0.86
N TYR A 252 23.17 -3.52 1.62
CA TYR A 252 23.33 -3.47 3.07
C TYR A 252 24.60 -2.71 3.50
N ARG A 253 25.71 -2.87 2.74
CA ARG A 253 26.95 -2.12 2.96
C ARG A 253 26.76 -0.62 2.68
N GLY A 254 26.11 -0.26 1.57
CA GLY A 254 25.81 1.13 1.22
C GLY A 254 24.97 1.82 2.29
N LEU A 255 23.91 1.18 2.74
CA LEU A 255 23.07 1.66 3.83
C LEU A 255 23.83 1.86 5.14
N SER A 256 24.67 0.90 5.50
CA SER A 256 25.53 1.03 6.68
C SER A 256 26.47 2.22 6.56
N ARG A 257 26.99 2.52 5.36
CA ARG A 257 27.82 3.72 5.13
C ARG A 257 27.01 5.00 5.27
N CYS A 258 25.79 5.06 4.74
CA CYS A 258 24.88 6.20 4.90
C CYS A 258 24.58 6.47 6.38
N VAL A 259 24.22 5.44 7.16
CA VAL A 259 23.92 5.56 8.60
C VAL A 259 25.13 6.05 9.39
N LEU A 260 26.34 5.62 9.02
CA LEU A 260 27.58 6.10 9.63
C LEU A 260 28.03 7.48 9.13
N GLY A 261 27.30 8.09 8.19
CA GLY A 261 27.67 9.35 7.56
C GLY A 261 28.97 9.29 6.76
N LEU A 262 29.39 8.10 6.31
CA LEU A 262 30.62 7.91 5.52
C LEU A 262 30.45 8.35 4.06
N ASP A 263 29.23 8.61 3.63
CA ASP A 263 28.92 9.13 2.30
C ASP A 263 28.71 10.65 2.27
N LYS A 264 28.86 11.33 3.43
CA LYS A 264 28.87 12.80 3.51
C LYS A 264 30.09 13.37 2.76
N ILE A 265 29.91 14.54 2.14
CA ILE A 265 30.99 15.28 1.45
C ILE A 265 32.16 15.48 2.44
N GLY A 266 33.39 15.21 1.98
CA GLY A 266 34.61 15.23 2.84
C GLY A 266 34.93 13.92 3.56
N LYS A 267 33.98 12.96 3.64
CA LYS A 267 34.22 11.60 4.18
C LYS A 267 34.18 10.50 3.11
N LYS A 268 33.99 10.88 1.85
CA LYS A 268 34.00 9.98 0.70
C LYS A 268 35.39 9.33 0.58
N GLY A 269 35.47 8.02 0.79
CA GLY A 269 36.74 7.27 0.79
C GLY A 269 37.17 6.73 2.15
N PHE A 270 36.57 7.19 3.26
CA PHE A 270 36.85 6.60 4.57
C PHE A 270 36.41 5.13 4.61
N LYS A 271 37.34 4.28 5.04
CA LYS A 271 37.12 2.84 5.21
C LYS A 271 36.20 2.61 6.42
N MET A 272 35.25 1.70 6.26
CA MET A 272 34.43 1.23 7.36
C MET A 272 35.32 0.52 8.39
N LYS A 273 35.11 0.77 9.69
CA LYS A 273 35.86 0.09 10.76
C LYS A 273 35.69 -1.43 10.62
N LYS A 274 36.76 -2.19 10.87
CA LYS A 274 36.76 -3.67 10.75
C LYS A 274 35.65 -4.32 11.57
N SER A 275 35.42 -3.84 12.80
CA SER A 275 34.35 -4.33 13.68
C SER A 275 32.94 -4.18 13.07
N ILE A 276 32.66 -3.03 12.43
CA ILE A 276 31.37 -2.81 11.77
C ILE A 276 31.26 -3.67 10.51
N LYS A 277 32.35 -3.83 9.75
CA LYS A 277 32.36 -4.71 8.57
C LYS A 277 32.02 -6.16 8.96
N THR A 278 32.64 -6.70 10.02
CA THR A 278 32.36 -8.04 10.52
C THR A 278 30.91 -8.18 11.01
N LYS A 279 30.39 -7.17 11.71
CA LYS A 279 28.97 -7.14 12.13
C LYS A 279 28.03 -7.17 10.92
N ASN A 280 28.33 -6.38 9.89
CA ASN A 280 27.54 -6.34 8.67
C ASN A 280 27.57 -7.68 7.92
N GLU A 281 28.74 -8.33 7.83
CA GLU A 281 28.86 -9.64 7.21
C GLU A 281 28.04 -10.70 7.94
N SER A 282 28.01 -10.69 9.27
CA SER A 282 27.14 -11.58 10.06
C SER A 282 25.64 -11.35 9.77
N VAL A 283 25.20 -10.08 9.68
CA VAL A 283 23.79 -9.78 9.35
C VAL A 283 23.45 -10.19 7.91
N ILE A 284 24.34 -9.93 6.96
CA ILE A 284 24.16 -10.34 5.55
C ILE A 284 24.04 -11.87 5.47
N GLN A 285 24.89 -12.63 6.16
CA GLN A 285 24.79 -14.09 6.18
C GLN A 285 23.47 -14.57 6.79
N GLY A 286 23.00 -13.92 7.86
CA GLY A 286 21.67 -14.18 8.42
C GLY A 286 20.55 -13.97 7.41
N ILE A 287 20.55 -12.84 6.69
CA ILE A 287 19.56 -12.54 5.64
C ILE A 287 19.62 -13.60 4.53
N LEU A 288 20.82 -13.93 4.05
CA LEU A 288 21.03 -14.90 2.96
C LEU A 288 20.72 -16.34 3.36
N SER A 289 20.80 -16.68 4.65
CA SER A 289 20.44 -18.01 5.16
C SER A 289 18.93 -18.24 5.27
N VAL A 290 18.14 -17.15 5.31
CA VAL A 290 16.68 -17.20 5.36
C VAL A 290 16.09 -17.20 3.94
N SER A 291 16.87 -16.79 2.93
CA SER A 291 16.49 -16.91 1.53
C SER A 291 16.24 -18.37 1.15
N TYR A 292 15.03 -18.69 0.72
CA TYR A 292 14.73 -19.97 0.09
C TYR A 292 15.61 -20.15 -1.16
N PRO A 293 16.04 -21.39 -1.49
CA PRO A 293 16.55 -21.67 -2.82
C PRO A 293 15.42 -21.37 -3.81
N ILE A 294 15.46 -20.20 -4.42
CA ILE A 294 14.75 -19.96 -5.67
C ILE A 294 15.58 -20.74 -6.68
N ASP A 295 15.08 -21.90 -7.08
CA ASP A 295 15.52 -22.54 -8.31
C ASP A 295 15.16 -21.57 -9.44
N VAL A 296 16.08 -20.64 -9.71
CA VAL A 296 16.06 -19.86 -10.92
C VAL A 296 16.35 -20.87 -12.01
N VAL A 297 15.30 -21.49 -12.53
CA VAL A 297 15.34 -22.19 -13.80
C VAL A 297 15.86 -21.15 -14.79
N SER A 298 17.16 -21.22 -15.07
CA SER A 298 17.77 -20.44 -16.12
C SER A 298 17.02 -20.81 -17.39
N PRO A 299 16.29 -19.88 -18.03
CA PRO A 299 15.63 -20.21 -19.28
C PRO A 299 16.71 -20.70 -20.23
N SER A 300 16.51 -21.89 -20.79
CA SER A 300 17.33 -22.42 -21.89
C SER A 300 17.50 -21.31 -22.91
N ILE A 301 18.75 -20.97 -23.21
CA ILE A 301 19.12 -19.91 -24.16
C ILE A 301 18.54 -20.30 -25.53
N THR A 302 17.34 -19.85 -25.83
CA THR A 302 16.87 -19.75 -27.21
C THR A 302 17.61 -18.59 -27.86
N SER A 303 17.97 -18.77 -29.12
CA SER A 303 18.74 -17.81 -29.90
C SER A 303 18.16 -16.39 -29.77
N PRO A 304 19.01 -15.34 -29.71
CA PRO A 304 18.53 -13.98 -29.57
C PRO A 304 17.57 -13.66 -30.72
N PRO A 305 16.36 -13.12 -30.42
CA PRO A 305 15.42 -12.74 -31.47
C PRO A 305 16.10 -11.71 -32.39
N SER A 306 15.84 -11.83 -33.69
CA SER A 306 16.36 -10.90 -34.69
C SER A 306 16.04 -9.46 -34.27
N LYS A 307 17.05 -8.59 -34.30
CA LYS A 307 16.92 -7.17 -33.96
C LYS A 307 15.87 -6.53 -34.88
N ARG A 308 14.61 -6.43 -34.43
CA ARG A 308 13.62 -5.57 -35.06
C ARG A 308 13.98 -4.12 -34.76
N ARG A 309 14.40 -3.40 -35.80
CA ARG A 309 14.59 -1.95 -35.80
C ARG A 309 13.29 -1.31 -35.29
N ARG A 310 13.34 -0.61 -34.13
CA ARG A 310 12.21 0.19 -33.65
C ARG A 310 11.89 1.23 -34.71
N LEU A 311 10.74 1.11 -35.35
CA LEU A 311 10.13 2.22 -36.08
C LEU A 311 9.50 3.11 -35.00
N SER A 312 9.98 4.34 -34.86
CA SER A 312 9.35 5.33 -33.99
C SER A 312 7.92 5.57 -34.48
N ALA A 313 6.98 5.65 -33.54
CA ALA A 313 5.58 5.95 -33.82
C ALA A 313 5.38 7.35 -34.44
N ASP A 314 6.40 8.21 -34.40
CA ASP A 314 6.35 9.60 -34.86
C ASP A 314 6.66 9.78 -36.35
N LYS A 315 6.93 8.72 -37.12
CA LYS A 315 7.29 8.84 -38.55
C LYS A 315 6.17 9.51 -39.37
N HIS A 316 4.91 9.38 -38.95
CA HIS A 316 3.76 9.97 -39.62
C HIS A 316 3.46 11.40 -39.17
N LEU A 317 3.96 11.83 -38.01
CA LEU A 317 3.79 13.21 -37.52
C LEU A 317 4.73 14.22 -38.20
N ALA A 318 5.79 13.74 -38.85
CA ALA A 318 6.77 14.58 -39.54
C ALA A 318 6.47 14.83 -41.04
N LEU A 319 5.34 14.36 -41.57
CA LEU A 319 5.03 14.44 -43.02
C LEU A 319 3.79 15.27 -43.38
N HIS A 320 3.23 16.01 -42.43
CA HIS A 320 2.20 17.03 -42.73
C HIS A 320 2.70 18.43 -42.41
N SER A 321 3.66 18.91 -43.20
CA SER A 321 3.76 20.33 -43.54
C SER A 321 3.45 20.44 -45.02
N VAL A 322 2.16 20.44 -45.35
CA VAL A 322 1.66 20.82 -46.67
C VAL A 322 1.86 22.31 -46.83
N ASP A 323 2.25 22.65 -48.04
CA ASP A 323 2.42 23.97 -48.62
C ASP A 323 1.32 24.96 -48.20
N ASP A 324 1.74 26.06 -47.56
CA ASP A 324 0.96 27.29 -47.52
C ASP A 324 1.72 28.36 -48.32
N ASP A 325 1.10 28.73 -49.44
CA ASP A 325 1.43 29.82 -50.34
C ASP A 325 1.79 31.11 -49.58
N LYS A 326 3.02 31.60 -49.80
CA LYS A 326 3.40 32.96 -49.43
C LYS A 326 3.46 33.86 -50.67
N PRO A 327 2.71 34.98 -50.69
CA PRO A 327 2.78 35.95 -51.78
C PRO A 327 4.11 36.72 -51.78
N SER A 328 4.55 37.01 -53.00
CA SER A 328 5.77 37.71 -53.38
C SER A 328 5.87 39.13 -52.77
N ARG A 329 6.82 39.32 -51.85
CA ARG A 329 7.26 40.65 -51.42
C ARG A 329 8.38 41.16 -52.34
N GLN A 330 8.01 42.13 -53.18
CA GLN A 330 8.93 42.95 -53.97
C GLN A 330 9.97 43.65 -53.07
N ARG A 331 11.24 43.48 -53.42
CA ARG A 331 12.39 44.08 -52.76
C ARG A 331 12.62 45.48 -53.35
N LYS A 332 12.14 46.52 -52.66
CA LYS A 332 12.39 47.92 -53.01
C LYS A 332 13.83 48.28 -52.60
N GLN A 333 14.74 48.36 -53.57
CA GLN A 333 16.03 49.02 -53.40
C GLN A 333 15.80 50.50 -53.11
N ARG A 334 16.37 51.02 -52.02
CA ARG A 334 16.54 52.46 -51.82
C ARG A 334 18.00 52.75 -51.47
N ASN A 335 18.61 53.45 -52.42
CA ASN A 335 19.94 54.04 -52.38
C ASN A 335 20.11 54.94 -51.15
N ARG A 336 21.29 54.87 -50.53
CA ARG A 336 21.88 55.93 -49.71
C ARG A 336 23.24 56.30 -50.32
N GLN A 337 23.20 57.22 -51.27
CA GLN A 337 24.13 58.35 -51.41
C GLN A 337 23.34 59.51 -50.79
N GLY A 338 23.83 60.41 -49.93
CA GLY A 338 25.11 61.09 -49.84
C GLY A 338 24.76 62.58 -49.71
N MET A 339 25.38 63.28 -48.74
CA MET A 339 25.23 64.70 -48.37
C MET A 339 23.98 65.11 -47.59
#